data_AF-A0A1S4JB77-F1
#
_entry.id   AF-A0A1S4JB77-F1
#
_cell.length_a   1.000
_cell.length_b   1.000
_cell.length_c   1.000
_cell.angle_alpha   90.00
_cell.angle_beta   90.00
_cell.angle_gamma   90.00
#
_symmetry.space_group_name_H-M   'P 1'
#
loop_
_entity.id
_entity.type
_entity.pdbx_description
1 polymer ?
#
loop_
_entity_poly.entity_id
_entity_poly.type
_entity_poly.pdbx_seq_one_letter_code
_entity_poly.pdbx_strand_id
1 'polypeptide(L)'
;IETEDKLEYQFHPATNGVVNFKVRANNDAHLALTSGPAESDPMLEIFIGGWKNTKSVIRKNRTKPDVCEVDTPDILNAGEFRGFWVKWQDDVITVGMEGAAAAFLSYENTSEPFPINYFGVCTGWGASGSWIIEQNAPAPSAPAALVSSGGAACWVPAANGEVPPNAVVGGADGEDMYIARSQHEGAIIPGKLVASHGCAYVAWGGVENPKQEYEVLCDGNGTFVSTSGGEIPPNAIPAGESEDGEPLFIGRVNHEGTVTVGKVQQSHGVCYIPYGGQELAFADYEIYVSQ
;
A
#
# COMPACT_ATOMS: atom_id res chain seq x y z
N ILE A 1 15.85 -7.55 -7.21
CA ILE A 1 15.09 -7.87 -8.44
C ILE A 1 16.01 -7.59 -9.61
N GLU A 2 16.12 -8.51 -10.56
CA GLU A 2 16.93 -8.31 -11.76
C GLU A 2 16.00 -8.10 -12.95
N THR A 3 16.34 -7.17 -13.83
CA THR A 3 15.59 -6.86 -15.06
C THR A 3 16.51 -7.00 -16.27
N GLU A 4 16.01 -7.70 -17.28
CA GLU A 4 16.74 -7.94 -18.52
C GLU A 4 16.60 -6.77 -19.50
N ASP A 5 17.33 -6.84 -20.61
CA ASP A 5 17.19 -5.93 -21.75
C ASP A 5 15.89 -6.22 -22.51
N LYS A 6 14.75 -5.86 -21.88
CA LYS A 6 13.41 -5.97 -22.43
C LYS A 6 12.42 -5.12 -21.65
N LEU A 7 11.44 -4.56 -22.36
CA LEU A 7 10.34 -3.80 -21.78
C LEU A 7 9.26 -4.75 -21.23
N GLU A 8 9.55 -5.42 -20.12
CA GLU A 8 8.61 -6.31 -19.42
C GLU A 8 8.61 -5.99 -17.93
N TYR A 9 7.51 -5.41 -17.45
CA TYR A 9 7.37 -4.99 -16.06
C TYR A 9 7.16 -6.17 -15.12
N GLN A 10 7.93 -6.19 -14.04
CA GLN A 10 7.66 -7.04 -12.88
C GLN A 10 6.87 -6.23 -11.86
N PHE A 11 5.59 -6.57 -11.66
CA PHE A 11 4.67 -5.84 -10.79
C PHE A 11 4.73 -6.31 -9.34
N HIS A 12 4.62 -5.34 -8.43
CA HIS A 12 4.63 -5.52 -6.99
C HIS A 12 3.56 -4.65 -6.34
N PRO A 13 2.94 -5.09 -5.24
CA PRO A 13 1.99 -4.27 -4.48
C PRO A 13 2.62 -2.96 -3.99
N ALA A 14 1.86 -1.88 -4.03
CA ALA A 14 2.21 -0.56 -3.54
C ALA A 14 1.31 -0.22 -2.34
N THR A 15 1.87 -0.14 -1.13
CA THR A 15 1.06 -0.10 0.12
C THR A 15 1.00 1.26 0.80
N ASN A 16 1.94 2.18 0.53
CA ASN A 16 2.22 3.32 1.39
C ASN A 16 2.34 4.68 0.67
N GLY A 17 1.78 4.85 -0.53
CA GLY A 17 1.88 6.14 -1.26
C GLY A 17 3.30 6.49 -1.72
N VAL A 18 4.26 5.58 -1.51
CA VAL A 18 5.68 5.76 -1.84
C VAL A 18 6.31 4.41 -2.20
N VAL A 19 7.21 4.43 -3.18
CA VAL A 19 8.21 3.38 -3.38
C VAL A 19 9.59 4.01 -3.22
N ASN A 20 10.35 3.50 -2.25
CA ASN A 20 11.78 3.73 -2.15
C ASN A 20 12.49 2.58 -2.84
N PHE A 21 13.49 2.89 -3.66
CA PHE A 21 14.24 1.85 -4.35
C PHE A 21 15.64 2.33 -4.69
N LYS A 22 16.54 1.38 -4.88
CA LYS A 22 17.85 1.59 -5.46
C LYS A 22 17.97 0.81 -6.74
N VAL A 23 18.55 1.42 -7.76
CA VAL A 23 18.79 0.77 -9.06
C VAL A 23 20.24 0.98 -9.49
N ARG A 24 20.82 -0.08 -10.05
CA ARG A 24 22.11 -0.06 -10.75
C ARG A 24 21.84 -0.46 -12.19
N ALA A 25 21.93 0.51 -13.10
CA ALA A 25 21.68 0.37 -14.53
C ALA A 25 22.43 1.46 -15.30
N ASN A 26 22.78 1.21 -16.56
CA ASN A 26 23.45 2.21 -17.40
C ASN A 26 22.52 3.34 -17.87
N ASN A 27 21.23 3.06 -18.02
CA ASN A 27 20.17 3.97 -18.47
C ASN A 27 18.80 3.29 -18.33
N ASP A 28 17.74 4.03 -18.64
CA ASP A 28 16.38 3.54 -18.91
C ASP A 28 15.79 2.66 -17.79
N ALA A 29 15.85 3.14 -16.55
CA ALA A 29 15.13 2.53 -15.42
C ALA A 29 13.65 2.96 -15.49
N HIS A 30 12.73 2.02 -15.64
CA HIS A 30 11.31 2.29 -15.83
C HIS A 30 10.51 1.83 -14.61
N LEU A 31 9.56 2.66 -14.22
CA LEU A 31 8.52 2.31 -13.27
C LEU A 31 7.14 2.52 -13.89
N ALA A 32 6.22 1.58 -13.69
CA ALA A 32 4.81 1.73 -14.03
C ALA A 32 3.99 1.85 -12.75
N LEU A 33 3.01 2.75 -12.69
CA LEU A 33 2.06 2.89 -11.58
C LEU A 33 0.67 2.54 -12.10
N THR A 34 0.02 1.56 -11.49
CA THR A 34 -1.24 0.96 -11.97
C THR A 34 -2.18 0.61 -10.81
N SER A 35 -3.47 0.44 -11.12
CA SER A 35 -4.47 -0.03 -10.15
C SER A 35 -4.47 -1.54 -9.93
N GLY A 36 -3.91 -2.31 -10.86
CA GLY A 36 -3.80 -3.78 -10.79
C GLY A 36 -2.38 -4.30 -11.08
N PRO A 37 -2.13 -5.61 -10.89
CA PRO A 37 -0.81 -6.25 -10.98
C PRO A 37 -0.32 -6.45 -12.43
N ALA A 38 -0.77 -5.62 -13.36
CA ALA A 38 -0.46 -5.70 -14.78
C ALA A 38 -0.58 -4.32 -15.42
N GLU A 39 -0.06 -4.20 -16.63
CA GLU A 39 -0.21 -3.02 -17.47
C GLU A 39 -1.69 -2.81 -17.82
N SER A 40 -2.25 -1.67 -17.44
CA SER A 40 -3.66 -1.34 -17.67
C SER A 40 -3.85 0.17 -17.71
N ASP A 41 -4.70 0.68 -18.59
CA ASP A 41 -5.12 2.08 -18.50
C ASP A 41 -6.19 2.26 -17.40
N PRO A 42 -6.12 3.34 -16.59
CA PRO A 42 -5.08 4.37 -16.58
C PRO A 42 -3.77 3.89 -15.94
N MET A 43 -2.64 4.32 -16.52
CA MET A 43 -1.28 4.03 -16.07
C MET A 43 -0.39 5.27 -16.17
N LEU A 44 0.52 5.42 -15.22
CA LEU A 44 1.64 6.35 -15.31
C LEU A 44 2.96 5.58 -15.44
N GLU A 45 3.77 5.96 -16.42
CA GLU A 45 5.11 5.43 -16.61
C GLU A 45 6.13 6.50 -16.25
N ILE A 46 7.10 6.14 -15.43
CA ILE A 46 8.20 7.00 -15.01
C ILE A 46 9.47 6.40 -15.59
N PHE A 47 10.19 7.21 -16.35
CA PHE A 47 11.46 6.84 -16.95
C PHE A 47 12.53 7.65 -16.22
N ILE A 48 13.48 6.98 -15.57
CA ILE A 48 14.64 7.61 -14.93
C ILE A 48 15.86 7.30 -15.78
N GLY A 49 16.63 8.33 -16.14
CA GLY A 49 17.82 8.17 -16.97
C GLY A 49 17.52 7.57 -18.35
N GLY A 50 16.40 7.94 -18.95
CA GLY A 50 16.08 7.58 -20.32
C GLY A 50 16.94 8.32 -21.35
N TRP A 51 16.80 7.92 -22.62
CA TRP A 51 17.57 8.47 -23.75
C TRP A 51 19.08 8.42 -23.52
N LYS A 52 19.59 7.24 -23.11
CA LYS A 52 21.00 7.06 -22.75
C LYS A 52 21.40 7.91 -21.53
N ASN A 53 20.57 7.87 -20.48
CA ASN A 53 20.85 8.52 -19.21
C ASN A 53 20.93 10.06 -19.27
N THR A 54 20.16 10.69 -20.16
CA THR A 54 20.18 12.16 -20.31
C THR A 54 18.97 12.84 -19.68
N LYS A 55 17.83 12.16 -19.56
CA LYS A 55 16.58 12.76 -19.07
C LYS A 55 15.65 11.78 -18.38
N SER A 56 14.71 12.33 -17.64
CA SER A 56 13.68 11.56 -16.94
C SER A 56 12.32 12.15 -17.28
N VAL A 57 11.31 11.29 -17.44
CA VAL A 57 9.97 11.72 -17.86
C VAL A 57 8.88 10.96 -17.11
N ILE A 58 7.69 11.57 -17.03
CA ILE A 58 6.45 10.90 -16.67
C ILE A 58 5.57 10.86 -17.92
N ARG A 59 5.05 9.69 -18.27
CA ARG A 59 4.14 9.47 -19.41
C ARG A 59 2.83 8.88 -18.91
N LYS A 60 1.72 9.31 -19.50
CA LYS A 60 0.39 8.76 -19.22
C LYS A 60 -0.07 7.84 -20.33
N ASN A 61 -0.56 6.65 -19.96
CA ASN A 61 -1.18 5.66 -20.86
C ASN A 61 -0.36 5.36 -22.11
N ARG A 62 0.97 5.34 -22.02
CA ARG A 62 1.88 5.15 -23.17
C ARG A 62 1.68 6.12 -24.33
N THR A 63 1.03 7.26 -24.09
CA THR A 63 0.74 8.27 -25.11
C THR A 63 1.73 9.42 -25.06
N LYS A 64 1.98 10.02 -26.23
CA LYS A 64 2.75 11.27 -26.35
C LYS A 64 1.79 12.46 -26.50
N PRO A 65 2.14 13.66 -26.02
CA PRO A 65 3.42 14.03 -25.38
C PRO A 65 3.57 13.47 -23.95
N ASP A 66 4.80 13.43 -23.44
CA ASP A 66 5.05 13.12 -22.02
C ASP A 66 4.43 14.25 -21.16
N VAL A 67 3.90 13.89 -20.00
CA VAL A 67 3.22 14.85 -19.11
C VAL A 67 4.19 15.65 -18.24
N CYS A 68 5.40 15.15 -18.06
CA CYS A 68 6.50 15.84 -17.39
C CYS A 68 7.84 15.36 -17.97
N GLU A 69 8.80 16.25 -18.19
CA GLU A 69 10.14 15.93 -18.73
C GLU A 69 11.19 16.85 -18.10
N VAL A 70 12.30 16.28 -17.62
CA VAL A 70 13.41 17.01 -17.00
C VAL A 70 14.75 16.40 -17.41
N ASP A 71 15.71 17.27 -17.76
CA ASP A 71 17.09 16.87 -18.02
C ASP A 71 17.76 16.37 -16.73
N THR A 72 18.25 15.14 -16.78
CA THR A 72 18.85 14.42 -15.65
C THR A 72 20.07 13.63 -16.14
N PRO A 73 21.10 14.32 -16.65
CA PRO A 73 22.28 13.67 -17.19
C PRO A 73 23.01 12.86 -16.12
N ASP A 74 23.41 11.65 -16.50
CA ASP A 74 24.17 10.73 -15.67
C ASP A 74 23.49 10.40 -14.35
N ILE A 75 22.15 10.40 -14.28
CA ILE A 75 21.40 10.14 -13.03
C ILE A 75 21.48 8.69 -12.58
N LEU A 76 21.52 7.74 -13.53
CA LEU A 76 21.79 6.31 -13.28
C LEU A 76 23.27 5.97 -13.38
N ASN A 77 23.66 4.81 -12.86
CA ASN A 77 25.03 4.31 -12.92
C ASN A 77 25.05 2.77 -12.95
N ALA A 78 25.90 2.16 -13.78
CA ALA A 78 26.02 0.69 -13.85
C ALA A 78 27.03 0.08 -12.87
N GLY A 79 27.92 0.88 -12.29
CA GLY A 79 28.90 0.44 -11.29
C GLY A 79 28.35 0.42 -9.87
N GLU A 80 27.36 1.27 -9.56
CA GLU A 80 26.84 1.46 -8.20
C GLU A 80 25.31 1.55 -8.16
N PHE A 81 24.74 1.18 -7.02
CA PHE A 81 23.32 1.44 -6.74
C PHE A 81 23.10 2.91 -6.46
N ARG A 82 22.09 3.49 -7.10
CA ARG A 82 21.61 4.84 -6.81
C ARG A 82 20.17 4.79 -6.33
N GLY A 83 19.90 5.48 -5.24
CA GLY A 83 18.59 5.49 -4.59
C GLY A 83 17.67 6.59 -5.10
N PHE A 84 16.40 6.25 -5.18
CA PHE A 84 15.32 7.09 -5.64
C PHE A 84 14.06 6.82 -4.83
N TRP A 85 13.15 7.78 -4.87
CA TRP A 85 11.81 7.63 -4.35
C TRP A 85 10.80 8.12 -5.37
N VAL A 86 9.68 7.42 -5.47
CA VAL A 86 8.48 7.85 -6.20
C VAL A 86 7.35 7.95 -5.18
N LYS A 87 6.72 9.11 -5.06
CA LYS A 87 5.60 9.37 -4.15
C LYS A 87 4.37 9.77 -4.93
N TRP A 88 3.21 9.30 -4.50
CA TRP A 88 1.90 9.72 -5.01
C TRP A 88 1.01 10.10 -3.82
N GLN A 89 0.65 11.37 -3.74
CA GLN A 89 -0.19 11.92 -2.69
C GLN A 89 -1.02 13.06 -3.28
N ASP A 90 -2.31 13.12 -2.94
CA ASP A 90 -3.25 14.16 -3.39
C ASP A 90 -3.23 14.34 -4.92
N ASP A 91 -3.22 13.22 -5.65
CA ASP A 91 -3.10 13.15 -7.12
C ASP A 91 -1.81 13.75 -7.69
N VAL A 92 -0.82 14.05 -6.86
CA VAL A 92 0.50 14.54 -7.28
C VAL A 92 1.52 13.42 -7.23
N ILE A 93 2.13 13.12 -8.38
CA ILE A 93 3.23 12.17 -8.52
C ILE A 93 4.53 12.95 -8.50
N THR A 94 5.41 12.63 -7.55
CA THR A 94 6.74 13.23 -7.42
C THR A 94 7.83 12.16 -7.43
N VAL A 95 8.97 12.49 -8.03
CA VAL A 95 10.14 11.60 -8.11
C VAL A 95 11.37 12.36 -7.66
N GLY A 96 12.15 11.76 -6.77
CA GLY A 96 13.37 12.35 -6.25
C GLY A 96 14.46 11.34 -5.98
N MET A 97 15.63 11.84 -5.55
CA MET A 97 16.78 11.02 -5.20
C MET A 97 16.78 10.71 -3.69
N GLU A 98 17.31 9.55 -3.32
CA GLU A 98 17.54 9.20 -1.92
C GLU A 98 18.39 10.27 -1.23
N GLY A 99 17.96 10.69 -0.04
CA GLY A 99 18.60 11.77 0.72
C GLY A 99 18.28 13.20 0.23
N ALA A 100 17.65 13.36 -0.94
CA ALA A 100 17.18 14.66 -1.43
C ALA A 100 15.74 14.93 -1.00
N ALA A 101 15.50 16.08 -0.38
CA ALA A 101 14.14 16.54 -0.03
C ALA A 101 13.34 17.03 -1.25
N ALA A 102 14.03 17.50 -2.30
CA ALA A 102 13.40 18.03 -3.50
C ALA A 102 13.17 16.94 -4.56
N ALA A 103 11.98 16.95 -5.16
CA ALA A 103 11.68 16.16 -6.35
C ALA A 103 12.34 16.77 -7.59
N PHE A 104 12.83 15.93 -8.50
CA PHE A 104 13.26 16.36 -9.84
C PHE A 104 12.17 16.17 -10.89
N LEU A 105 11.14 15.35 -10.64
CA LEU A 105 9.90 15.30 -11.43
C LEU A 105 8.70 15.55 -10.52
N SER A 106 7.71 16.27 -11.04
CA SER A 106 6.42 16.49 -10.39
C SER A 106 5.31 16.55 -11.45
N TYR A 107 4.20 15.85 -11.22
CA TYR A 107 3.04 15.85 -12.12
C TYR A 107 1.74 15.78 -11.31
N GLU A 108 0.82 16.70 -11.59
CA GLU A 108 -0.53 16.72 -11.01
C GLU A 108 -1.50 15.95 -11.93
N ASN A 109 -1.94 14.76 -11.51
CA ASN A 109 -2.86 13.89 -12.24
C ASN A 109 -4.34 14.16 -11.89
N THR A 110 -4.71 15.43 -11.72
CA THR A 110 -6.05 15.83 -11.25
C THR A 110 -7.16 15.67 -12.31
N SER A 111 -6.80 15.49 -13.58
CA SER A 111 -7.79 15.36 -14.67
C SER A 111 -8.45 13.98 -14.73
N GLU A 112 -7.71 12.92 -14.43
CA GLU A 112 -8.23 11.54 -14.35
C GLU A 112 -7.42 10.78 -13.28
N PRO A 113 -7.73 11.03 -12.00
CA PRO A 113 -7.07 10.33 -10.90
C PRO A 113 -7.47 8.86 -10.90
N PHE A 114 -6.57 8.00 -10.44
CA PHE A 114 -6.82 6.57 -10.31
C PHE A 114 -6.04 6.00 -9.12
N PRO A 115 -6.56 4.97 -8.45
CA PRO A 115 -5.83 4.36 -7.34
C PRO A 115 -4.56 3.68 -7.84
N ILE A 116 -3.42 3.96 -7.22
CA ILE A 116 -2.14 3.31 -7.50
C ILE A 116 -1.93 2.25 -6.40
N ASN A 117 -2.21 0.99 -6.77
CA ASN A 117 -2.11 -0.15 -5.85
C ASN A 117 -0.91 -1.06 -6.18
N TYR A 118 -0.32 -0.89 -7.36
CA TYR A 118 0.80 -1.65 -7.84
C TYR A 118 1.81 -0.74 -8.50
N PHE A 119 3.08 -1.13 -8.40
CA PHE A 119 4.14 -0.58 -9.22
C PHE A 119 4.86 -1.70 -9.96
N GLY A 120 5.16 -1.47 -11.23
CA GLY A 120 5.99 -2.34 -12.06
C GLY A 120 7.41 -1.78 -12.17
N VAL A 121 8.43 -2.62 -12.17
CA VAL A 121 9.81 -2.22 -12.51
C VAL A 121 10.33 -2.99 -13.71
N CYS A 122 11.02 -2.30 -14.62
CA CYS A 122 11.81 -2.91 -15.69
C CYS A 122 12.95 -1.99 -16.14
N THR A 123 13.85 -2.51 -16.98
CA THR A 123 14.79 -1.70 -17.74
C THR A 123 14.39 -1.66 -19.20
N GLY A 124 14.52 -0.51 -19.84
CA GLY A 124 14.24 -0.34 -21.27
C GLY A 124 15.25 -1.04 -22.17
N TRP A 125 14.98 -1.01 -23.48
CA TRP A 125 15.86 -1.61 -24.49
C TRP A 125 17.25 -0.96 -24.49
N GLY A 126 18.30 -1.77 -24.46
CA GLY A 126 19.71 -1.36 -24.34
C GLY A 126 20.23 -1.29 -22.90
N ALA A 127 19.42 -1.68 -21.90
CA ALA A 127 19.80 -1.69 -20.49
C ALA A 127 19.35 -2.96 -19.76
N SER A 128 20.16 -3.40 -18.81
CA SER A 128 19.76 -4.34 -17.75
C SER A 128 19.94 -3.64 -16.41
N GLY A 129 19.18 -4.09 -15.41
CA GLY A 129 19.13 -3.43 -14.11
C GLY A 129 19.11 -4.42 -12.95
N SER A 130 19.87 -4.09 -11.90
CA SER A 130 19.71 -4.69 -10.58
C SER A 130 18.98 -3.70 -9.69
N TRP A 131 17.92 -4.15 -9.02
CA TRP A 131 17.02 -3.32 -8.22
C TRP A 131 16.93 -3.83 -6.78
N ILE A 132 17.00 -2.91 -5.83
CA ILE A 132 16.66 -3.12 -4.42
C ILE A 132 15.41 -2.31 -4.18
N ILE A 133 14.28 -2.99 -3.98
CA ILE A 133 13.06 -2.32 -3.55
C ILE A 133 13.10 -2.24 -2.04
N GLU A 134 13.12 -1.02 -1.52
CA GLU A 134 13.06 -0.77 -0.09
C GLU A 134 11.58 -0.76 0.28
N GLN A 135 11.02 -1.97 0.46
CA GLN A 135 9.83 -2.11 1.27
C GLN A 135 10.21 -1.60 2.65
N ASN A 136 9.62 -0.48 3.08
CA ASN A 136 9.92 0.14 4.36
C ASN A 136 9.84 -0.93 5.47
N ALA A 137 10.99 -1.44 5.92
CA ALA A 137 11.13 -1.84 7.29
C ALA A 137 10.98 -0.55 8.11
N PRO A 138 10.14 -0.50 9.15
CA PRO A 138 9.97 0.71 9.94
C PRO A 138 11.31 1.09 10.56
N ALA A 139 11.89 2.22 10.14
CA ALA A 139 13.07 2.79 10.78
C ALA A 139 12.66 3.36 12.16
N PRO A 140 13.50 3.20 13.19
CA PRO A 140 13.16 3.64 14.55
C PRO A 140 13.24 5.18 14.69
N SER A 141 12.13 5.73 15.20
CA SER A 141 12.02 6.92 16.05
C SER A 141 12.57 8.28 15.56
N ALA A 142 11.66 9.21 15.29
CA ALA A 142 11.82 10.61 15.68
C ALA A 142 10.43 11.23 16.00
N PRO A 143 10.30 12.07 17.04
CA PRO A 143 9.00 12.49 17.56
C PRO A 143 8.37 13.66 16.78
N ALA A 144 7.06 13.53 16.62
CA ALA A 144 6.01 14.55 16.56
C ALA A 144 6.26 15.85 15.76
N ALA A 145 5.49 15.99 14.69
CA ALA A 145 4.32 16.88 14.62
C ALA A 145 4.16 17.42 13.19
N LEU A 146 2.94 17.32 12.64
CA LEU A 146 2.19 18.45 12.10
C LEU A 146 0.75 17.99 11.78
N VAL A 147 -0.18 18.87 12.13
CA VAL A 147 -1.62 18.78 11.91
C VAL A 147 -1.93 19.17 10.46
N SER A 148 -2.75 18.39 9.74
CA SER A 148 -3.71 18.89 8.73
C SER A 148 -4.49 17.70 8.14
N SER A 149 -5.76 17.51 8.49
CA SER A 149 -6.92 17.91 7.69
C SER A 149 -7.10 17.13 6.38
N GLY A 150 -7.90 16.05 6.43
CA GLY A 150 -8.62 15.51 5.27
C GLY A 150 -7.82 14.62 4.32
N GLY A 151 -6.83 13.87 4.82
CA GLY A 151 -6.00 12.99 4.01
C GLY A 151 -6.73 11.75 3.49
N ALA A 152 -6.21 11.17 2.40
CA ALA A 152 -6.60 9.84 1.94
C ALA A 152 -6.23 8.77 2.97
N ALA A 153 -7.01 7.69 3.04
CA ALA A 153 -6.79 6.59 3.98
C ALA A 153 -5.35 6.06 3.92
N CYS A 154 -4.68 5.92 5.07
CA CYS A 154 -3.31 5.42 5.15
C CYS A 154 -3.13 4.42 6.30
N TRP A 155 -2.16 3.52 6.15
CA TRP A 155 -1.76 2.58 7.20
C TRP A 155 -0.58 3.16 7.97
N VAL A 156 -0.78 3.43 9.25
CA VAL A 156 0.22 4.06 10.12
C VAL A 156 0.79 3.00 11.08
N PRO A 157 2.10 2.71 11.03
CA PRO A 157 2.74 1.82 11.98
C PRO A 157 2.57 2.31 13.41
N ALA A 158 2.25 1.40 14.33
CA ALA A 158 2.06 1.67 15.74
C ALA A 158 2.41 0.42 16.56
N ALA A 159 2.58 0.61 17.87
CA ALA A 159 2.90 -0.50 18.75
C ALA A 159 2.38 -0.30 20.17
N ASN A 160 2.28 -1.40 20.92
CA ASN A 160 2.05 -1.41 22.37
C ASN A 160 0.80 -0.60 22.82
N GLY A 161 -0.27 -0.62 22.02
CA GLY A 161 -1.51 0.10 22.30
C GLY A 161 -1.56 1.54 21.79
N GLU A 162 -0.50 2.02 21.13
CA GLU A 162 -0.50 3.33 20.50
C GLU A 162 -1.60 3.40 19.43
N VAL A 163 -2.39 4.47 19.51
CA VAL A 163 -3.44 4.82 18.55
C VAL A 163 -3.00 6.11 17.86
N PRO A 164 -2.68 6.07 16.56
CA PRO A 164 -2.34 7.27 15.81
C PRO A 164 -3.53 8.24 15.68
N PRO A 165 -3.27 9.55 15.46
CA PRO A 165 -4.33 10.51 15.17
C PRO A 165 -5.17 10.09 13.95
N ASN A 166 -6.47 10.43 13.98
CA ASN A 166 -7.42 10.12 12.91
C ASN A 166 -7.58 8.62 12.60
N ALA A 167 -7.24 7.74 13.55
CA ALA A 167 -7.49 6.31 13.43
C ALA A 167 -8.98 6.01 13.20
N VAL A 168 -9.25 5.10 12.27
CA VAL A 168 -10.61 4.71 11.89
C VAL A 168 -11.15 3.71 12.92
N VAL A 169 -12.26 4.09 13.56
CA VAL A 169 -12.98 3.21 14.48
C VAL A 169 -13.70 2.12 13.67
N GLY A 170 -13.31 0.87 13.91
CA GLY A 170 -13.90 -0.31 13.28
C GLY A 170 -15.09 -0.88 14.04
N GLY A 171 -15.14 -0.63 15.34
CA GLY A 171 -16.15 -1.16 16.25
C GLY A 171 -15.89 -0.71 17.69
N ALA A 172 -16.63 -1.26 18.64
CA ALA A 172 -16.50 -0.92 20.06
C ALA A 172 -16.98 -2.04 20.98
N ASP A 173 -16.31 -2.18 22.12
CA ASP A 173 -16.64 -3.08 23.23
C ASP A 173 -16.31 -2.40 24.57
N GLY A 174 -17.18 -1.51 25.03
CA GLY A 174 -16.91 -0.65 26.20
C GLY A 174 -15.82 0.42 25.97
N GLU A 175 -14.91 0.21 25.02
CA GLU A 175 -13.99 1.16 24.42
C GLU A 175 -14.00 1.07 22.89
N ASP A 176 -13.49 2.11 22.22
CA ASP A 176 -13.33 2.10 20.76
C ASP A 176 -12.26 1.09 20.34
N MET A 177 -12.57 0.32 19.30
CA MET A 177 -11.62 -0.57 18.64
C MET A 177 -11.30 -0.03 17.24
N TYR A 178 -10.02 0.05 16.93
CA TYR A 178 -9.55 0.63 15.67
C TYR A 178 -9.24 -0.46 14.65
N ILE A 179 -9.42 -0.12 13.38
CA ILE A 179 -9.04 -1.00 12.27
C ILE A 179 -7.52 -1.09 12.24
N ALA A 180 -6.99 -2.30 12.38
CA ALA A 180 -5.57 -2.56 12.33
C ALA A 180 -5.27 -3.72 11.37
N ARG A 181 -4.00 -3.87 11.02
CA ARG A 181 -3.48 -5.08 10.36
C ARG A 181 -2.10 -5.43 10.91
N SER A 182 -1.72 -6.69 10.82
CA SER A 182 -0.40 -7.14 11.25
C SER A 182 0.07 -8.33 10.44
N GLN A 183 1.39 -8.48 10.34
CA GLN A 183 2.00 -9.67 9.77
C GLN A 183 1.85 -10.87 10.72
N HIS A 184 1.53 -12.04 10.17
CA HIS A 184 1.48 -13.31 10.89
C HIS A 184 1.56 -14.49 9.91
N GLU A 185 2.48 -15.43 10.15
CA GLU A 185 2.64 -16.66 9.32
C GLU A 185 2.72 -16.40 7.81
N GLY A 186 3.38 -15.31 7.41
CA GLY A 186 3.54 -14.94 5.99
C GLY A 186 2.38 -14.12 5.40
N ALA A 187 1.28 -13.95 6.13
CA ALA A 187 0.13 -13.13 5.74
C ALA A 187 0.19 -11.72 6.36
N ILE A 188 -0.47 -10.75 5.74
CA ILE A 188 -0.84 -9.46 6.34
C ILE A 188 -2.33 -9.53 6.63
N ILE A 189 -2.71 -9.54 7.91
CA ILE A 189 -4.07 -9.88 8.34
C ILE A 189 -4.77 -8.68 8.96
N PRO A 190 -5.92 -8.23 8.43
CA PRO A 190 -6.78 -7.25 9.07
C PRO A 190 -7.38 -7.76 10.39
N GLY A 191 -7.51 -6.86 11.36
CA GLY A 191 -7.96 -7.17 12.71
C GLY A 191 -8.32 -5.91 13.50
N LYS A 192 -8.36 -6.05 14.83
CA LYS A 192 -8.79 -4.99 15.76
C LYS A 192 -7.63 -4.56 16.66
N LEU A 193 -7.45 -3.25 16.84
CA LEU A 193 -6.61 -2.70 17.90
C LEU A 193 -7.48 -2.39 19.12
N VAL A 194 -7.05 -2.89 20.28
CA VAL A 194 -7.62 -2.53 21.58
C VAL A 194 -6.54 -1.81 22.38
N ALA A 195 -6.66 -0.48 22.50
CA ALA A 195 -5.61 0.36 23.05
C ALA A 195 -5.29 0.00 24.51
N SER A 196 -6.33 -0.25 25.33
CA SER A 196 -6.15 -0.62 26.74
C SER A 196 -5.44 -1.97 26.94
N HIS A 197 -5.52 -2.88 25.97
CA HIS A 197 -4.82 -4.18 25.99
C HIS A 197 -3.36 -4.07 25.56
N GLY A 198 -2.97 -2.96 24.92
CA GLY A 198 -1.61 -2.77 24.43
C GLY A 198 -1.28 -3.55 23.15
N CYS A 199 -2.28 -4.07 22.42
CA CYS A 199 -2.02 -4.87 21.21
C CYS A 199 -3.17 -4.84 20.19
N ALA A 200 -2.82 -5.14 18.94
CA ALA A 200 -3.78 -5.57 17.93
C ALA A 200 -4.03 -7.08 18.01
N TYR A 201 -5.19 -7.52 17.55
CA TYR A 201 -5.56 -8.94 17.45
C TYR A 201 -5.92 -9.28 16.02
N VAL A 202 -5.35 -10.38 15.52
CA VAL A 202 -5.65 -10.91 14.18
C VAL A 202 -6.15 -12.35 14.26
N ALA A 203 -7.13 -12.68 13.42
CA ALA A 203 -7.71 -14.01 13.34
C ALA A 203 -6.89 -14.90 12.39
N TRP A 204 -6.32 -15.99 12.90
CA TRP A 204 -5.61 -16.97 12.06
C TRP A 204 -5.48 -18.32 12.77
N GLY A 205 -5.60 -19.40 12.02
CA GLY A 205 -5.35 -20.76 12.51
C GLY A 205 -6.31 -21.22 13.61
N GLY A 206 -7.55 -20.71 13.62
CA GLY A 206 -8.55 -21.03 14.63
C GLY A 206 -8.41 -20.22 15.94
N VAL A 207 -7.45 -19.30 16.04
CA VAL A 207 -7.17 -18.55 17.27
C VAL A 207 -7.08 -17.04 17.06
N GLU A 208 -7.26 -16.29 18.16
CA GLU A 208 -7.02 -14.85 18.23
C GLU A 208 -5.56 -14.60 18.62
N ASN A 209 -4.80 -13.96 17.72
CA ASN A 209 -3.36 -13.78 17.87
C ASN A 209 -3.04 -12.32 18.26
N PRO A 210 -2.51 -12.06 19.48
CA PRO A 210 -2.09 -10.72 19.87
C PRO A 210 -0.81 -10.29 19.15
N LYS A 211 -0.73 -9.02 18.78
CA LYS A 211 0.36 -8.38 18.03
C LYS A 211 0.73 -7.07 18.69
N GLN A 212 1.98 -6.99 19.15
CA GLN A 212 2.51 -5.77 19.77
C GLN A 212 2.90 -4.72 18.73
N GLU A 213 3.21 -5.15 17.51
CA GLU A 213 3.53 -4.30 16.37
C GLU A 213 2.46 -4.50 15.30
N TYR A 214 1.93 -3.41 14.78
CA TYR A 214 0.80 -3.42 13.84
C TYR A 214 0.76 -2.11 13.05
N GLU A 215 -0.12 -2.03 12.07
CA GLU A 215 -0.47 -0.79 11.38
C GLU A 215 -1.94 -0.47 11.63
N VAL A 216 -2.26 0.81 11.86
CA VAL A 216 -3.62 1.31 12.10
C VAL A 216 -4.09 2.08 10.87
N LEU A 217 -5.31 1.80 10.42
CA LEU A 217 -5.93 2.57 9.35
C LEU A 217 -6.29 3.96 9.88
N CYS A 218 -5.75 5.01 9.27
CA CYS A 218 -5.96 6.41 9.63
C CYS A 218 -6.50 7.19 8.43
N ASP A 219 -7.20 8.29 8.70
CA ASP A 219 -7.77 9.19 7.69
C ASP A 219 -8.71 8.49 6.68
N GLY A 220 -9.25 7.32 7.04
CA GLY A 220 -10.22 6.60 6.21
C GLY A 220 -11.61 7.21 6.30
N ASN A 221 -12.18 7.58 5.16
CA ASN A 221 -13.53 8.12 5.00
C ASN A 221 -14.55 7.07 4.49
N GLY A 222 -14.15 5.80 4.45
CA GLY A 222 -14.99 4.69 4.00
C GLY A 222 -16.14 4.37 4.95
N THR A 223 -17.07 3.55 4.46
CA THR A 223 -18.24 3.09 5.22
C THR A 223 -18.30 1.56 5.23
N PHE A 224 -19.06 1.02 6.17
CA PHE A 224 -19.35 -0.40 6.23
C PHE A 224 -20.69 -0.68 5.53
N VAL A 225 -20.69 -1.65 4.63
CA VAL A 225 -21.87 -2.06 3.85
C VAL A 225 -22.15 -3.53 4.12
N SER A 226 -23.41 -3.87 4.42
CA SER A 226 -23.82 -5.26 4.65
C SER A 226 -23.66 -6.11 3.39
N THR A 227 -23.06 -7.29 3.56
CA THR A 227 -22.86 -8.29 2.51
C THR A 227 -22.87 -9.69 3.15
N SER A 228 -22.73 -10.73 2.34
CA SER A 228 -22.61 -12.10 2.82
C SER A 228 -21.82 -13.00 1.87
N GLY A 229 -21.37 -14.15 2.37
CA GLY A 229 -20.61 -15.10 1.56
C GLY A 229 -19.28 -14.51 1.05
N GLY A 230 -18.96 -14.79 -0.20
CA GLY A 230 -17.78 -14.26 -0.91
C GLY A 230 -18.07 -13.00 -1.73
N GLU A 231 -19.17 -12.30 -1.47
CA GLU A 231 -19.53 -11.08 -2.21
C GLU A 231 -18.67 -9.90 -1.76
N ILE A 232 -17.79 -9.43 -2.64
CA ILE A 232 -16.90 -8.29 -2.42
C ILE A 232 -17.39 -7.11 -3.28
N PRO A 233 -17.89 -6.02 -2.67
CA PRO A 233 -18.28 -4.83 -3.41
C PRO A 233 -17.13 -4.26 -4.24
N PRO A 234 -17.39 -3.68 -5.44
CA PRO A 234 -16.33 -3.17 -6.31
C PRO A 234 -15.43 -2.08 -5.70
N ASN A 235 -15.93 -1.37 -4.68
CA ASN A 235 -15.22 -0.32 -3.94
C ASN A 235 -14.63 -0.80 -2.60
N ALA A 236 -14.63 -2.12 -2.35
CA ALA A 236 -13.88 -2.68 -1.24
C ALA A 236 -12.38 -2.63 -1.54
N ILE A 237 -11.60 -2.09 -0.61
CA ILE A 237 -10.15 -1.94 -0.76
C ILE A 237 -9.45 -3.12 -0.06
N PRO A 238 -8.53 -3.83 -0.73
CA PRO A 238 -7.68 -4.83 -0.10
C PRO A 238 -6.92 -4.22 1.08
N ALA A 239 -7.01 -4.86 2.24
CA ALA A 239 -6.39 -4.40 3.47
C ALA A 239 -5.26 -5.32 3.96
N GLY A 240 -5.11 -6.48 3.32
CA GLY A 240 -4.11 -7.47 3.63
C GLY A 240 -4.02 -8.52 2.53
N GLU A 241 -3.23 -9.56 2.79
CA GLU A 241 -2.96 -10.65 1.87
C GLU A 241 -2.75 -11.93 2.68
N SER A 242 -3.33 -13.05 2.25
CA SER A 242 -3.12 -14.37 2.86
C SER A 242 -1.73 -14.91 2.57
N GLU A 243 -1.36 -16.00 3.22
CA GLU A 243 -0.11 -16.73 2.98
C GLU A 243 0.06 -17.21 1.53
N ASP A 244 -1.04 -17.38 0.79
CA ASP A 244 -1.07 -17.83 -0.61
C ASP A 244 -1.22 -16.68 -1.61
N GLY A 245 -1.18 -15.42 -1.15
CA GLY A 245 -1.33 -14.25 -2.00
C GLY A 245 -2.78 -13.82 -2.27
N GLU A 246 -3.77 -14.39 -1.56
CA GLU A 246 -5.17 -13.98 -1.72
C GLU A 246 -5.42 -12.63 -1.02
N PRO A 247 -6.00 -11.62 -1.71
CA PRO A 247 -6.39 -10.37 -1.07
C PRO A 247 -7.36 -10.58 0.09
N LEU A 248 -7.07 -9.96 1.23
CA LEU A 248 -7.95 -9.92 2.40
C LEU A 248 -8.56 -8.53 2.56
N PHE A 249 -9.82 -8.46 2.95
CA PHE A 249 -10.55 -7.20 3.14
C PHE A 249 -10.93 -6.99 4.61
N ILE A 250 -11.29 -5.76 4.97
CA ILE A 250 -11.77 -5.44 6.32
C ILE A 250 -13.26 -5.77 6.38
N GLY A 251 -13.62 -6.71 7.25
CA GLY A 251 -15.00 -6.97 7.62
C GLY A 251 -15.24 -6.61 9.08
N ARG A 252 -16.51 -6.42 9.44
CA ARG A 252 -16.94 -6.38 10.84
C ARG A 252 -18.23 -7.14 11.04
N VAL A 253 -18.45 -7.56 12.28
CA VAL A 253 -19.62 -8.33 12.68
C VAL A 253 -20.11 -7.80 14.03
N ASN A 254 -21.43 -7.81 14.23
CA ASN A 254 -22.01 -7.68 15.57
C ASN A 254 -22.06 -9.07 16.22
N HIS A 255 -21.27 -9.28 17.26
CA HIS A 255 -21.18 -10.53 17.99
C HIS A 255 -21.25 -10.26 19.50
N GLU A 256 -22.20 -10.91 20.18
CA GLU A 256 -22.41 -10.78 21.63
C GLU A 256 -22.61 -9.34 22.15
N GLY A 257 -23.16 -8.45 21.31
CA GLY A 257 -23.38 -7.04 21.66
C GLY A 257 -22.21 -6.12 21.35
N THR A 258 -21.11 -6.69 20.85
CA THR A 258 -19.90 -5.99 20.42
C THR A 258 -19.83 -5.92 18.90
N VAL A 259 -19.48 -4.76 18.36
CA VAL A 259 -19.12 -4.64 16.94
C VAL A 259 -17.61 -4.79 16.85
N THR A 260 -17.12 -5.78 16.11
CA THR A 260 -15.68 -6.06 16.01
C THR A 260 -15.24 -6.33 14.58
N VAL A 261 -14.04 -5.88 14.24
CA VAL A 261 -13.42 -6.01 12.92
C VAL A 261 -12.54 -7.25 12.82
N GLY A 262 -12.36 -7.72 11.58
CA GLY A 262 -11.53 -8.87 11.24
C GLY A 262 -11.24 -8.93 9.74
N LYS A 263 -10.86 -10.11 9.25
CA LYS A 263 -10.52 -10.36 7.85
C LYS A 263 -11.71 -10.95 7.10
N VAL A 264 -11.99 -10.47 5.90
CA VAL A 264 -12.85 -11.15 4.93
C VAL A 264 -11.95 -11.90 3.98
N GLN A 265 -12.21 -13.19 3.82
CA GLN A 265 -11.52 -14.03 2.85
C GLN A 265 -12.54 -14.53 1.83
N GLN A 266 -12.43 -14.02 0.61
CA GLN A 266 -13.43 -14.20 -0.43
C GLN A 266 -13.61 -15.68 -0.79
N SER A 267 -12.50 -16.41 -0.94
CA SER A 267 -12.49 -17.83 -1.32
C SER A 267 -13.19 -18.72 -0.28
N HIS A 268 -13.16 -18.33 1.00
CA HIS A 268 -13.83 -19.04 2.09
C HIS A 268 -15.28 -18.60 2.28
N GLY A 269 -15.65 -17.44 1.74
CA GLY A 269 -17.00 -16.88 1.81
C GLY A 269 -17.42 -16.45 3.22
N VAL A 270 -16.48 -16.00 4.04
CA VAL A 270 -16.75 -15.59 5.43
C VAL A 270 -15.88 -14.41 5.86
N CYS A 271 -16.37 -13.68 6.87
CA CYS A 271 -15.57 -12.80 7.71
C CYS A 271 -15.11 -13.56 8.97
N TYR A 272 -13.81 -13.55 9.22
CA TYR A 272 -13.21 -14.09 10.44
C TYR A 272 -12.88 -12.94 11.40
N ILE A 273 -13.41 -13.01 12.63
CA ILE A 273 -13.07 -12.07 13.69
C ILE A 273 -12.23 -12.76 14.77
N PRO A 274 -11.23 -12.06 15.34
CA PRO A 274 -10.58 -12.47 16.57
C PRO A 274 -11.51 -12.10 17.74
N TYR A 275 -11.94 -13.08 18.55
CA TYR A 275 -12.78 -12.82 19.72
C TYR A 275 -12.67 -13.94 20.76
N GLY A 276 -12.50 -13.58 22.04
CA GLY A 276 -12.48 -14.53 23.15
C GLY A 276 -11.36 -15.58 23.05
N GLY A 277 -10.21 -15.23 22.45
CA GLY A 277 -9.11 -16.17 22.21
C GLY A 277 -9.26 -17.03 20.96
N GLN A 278 -10.34 -16.90 20.19
CA GLN A 278 -10.66 -17.74 19.04
C GLN A 278 -10.77 -16.93 17.73
N GLU A 279 -10.58 -17.60 16.60
CA GLU A 279 -11.00 -17.14 15.29
C GLU A 279 -12.42 -17.64 15.03
N LEU A 280 -13.38 -16.73 14.88
CA LEU A 280 -14.79 -17.04 14.66
C LEU A 280 -15.19 -16.64 13.24
N ALA A 281 -15.89 -17.52 12.53
CA ALA A 281 -16.30 -17.33 11.14
C ALA A 281 -17.78 -16.94 11.00
N PHE A 282 -18.07 -15.93 10.18
CA PHE A 282 -19.41 -15.41 9.93
C PHE A 282 -19.68 -15.27 8.44
N ALA A 283 -20.78 -15.86 7.98
CA ALA A 283 -21.20 -15.75 6.57
C ALA A 283 -21.89 -14.42 6.26
N ASP A 284 -22.54 -13.78 7.25
CA ASP A 284 -23.15 -12.46 7.14
C ASP A 284 -22.30 -11.44 7.91
N TYR A 285 -21.92 -10.35 7.24
CA TYR A 285 -21.02 -9.34 7.80
C TYR A 285 -21.20 -7.99 7.11
N GLU A 286 -20.53 -6.96 7.62
CA GLU A 286 -20.36 -5.70 6.88
C GLU A 286 -18.91 -5.59 6.39
N ILE A 287 -18.71 -5.10 5.18
CA ILE A 287 -17.38 -4.91 4.58
C ILE A 287 -17.07 -3.43 4.44
N TYR A 288 -15.82 -3.04 4.73
CA TYR A 288 -15.36 -1.67 4.59
C TYR A 288 -15.13 -1.32 3.11
N VAL A 289 -15.73 -0.24 2.65
CA VAL A 289 -15.63 0.24 1.27
C VAL A 289 -15.27 1.72 1.24
N SER A 290 -14.52 2.15 0.23
CA SER A 290 -14.30 3.58 0.01
C SER A 290 -15.57 4.25 -0.51
N GLN A 291 -15.75 5.52 -0.15
CA GLN A 291 -16.81 6.37 -0.74
C GLN A 291 -16.46 6.83 -2.15
#